data_AF-A0A1H2VL93-F1
#
_entry.id   AF-A0A1H2VL93-F1
#
_cell.length_a   1.000
_cell.length_b   1.000
_cell.length_c   1.000
_cell.angle_alpha   90.00
_cell.angle_beta   90.00
_cell.angle_gamma   90.00
#
_symmetry.space_group_name_H-M   'P 1'
#
loop_
_entity.id
_entity.type
_entity.pdbx_description
1 polymer ?
#
loop_
_entity_poly.entity_id
_entity_poly.type
_entity_poly.pdbx_seq_one_letter_code
_entity_poly.pdbx_strand_id
1 'polypeptide(L)' 'MTHLRLALRMAEATGTDLTTAHRDGRLSQQDWAEMIQLCRGCEWANACPDWLNENETAEQAPCTCPNRHRYAALKVVNHE' A
#
# COMPACT_ATOMS: atom_id res chain seq x y z
N MET A 1 -7.72 -6.84 -11.83
CA MET A 1 -7.53 -6.98 -10.36
C MET A 1 -8.28 -5.85 -9.67
N THR A 2 -8.75 -6.03 -8.43
CA THR A 2 -9.36 -4.93 -7.65
C THR A 2 -8.26 -4.07 -7.00
N HIS A 3 -8.50 -2.77 -6.83
CA HIS A 3 -7.53 -1.86 -6.16
C HIS A 3 -7.23 -2.28 -4.72
N LEU A 4 -8.18 -2.91 -4.05
CA LEU A 4 -7.96 -3.54 -2.75
C LEU A 4 -6.83 -4.58 -2.81
N ARG A 5 -6.83 -5.46 -3.82
CA ARG A 5 -5.77 -6.46 -3.99
C ARG A 5 -4.43 -5.83 -4.32
N LEU A 6 -4.40 -4.78 -5.15
CA LEU A 6 -3.17 -4.05 -5.46
C LEU A 6 -2.60 -3.37 -4.21
N ALA A 7 -3.46 -2.79 -3.37
CA ALA A 7 -3.03 -2.16 -2.13
C ALA A 7 -2.45 -3.16 -1.13
N LEU A 8 -3.00 -4.37 -1.04
CA LEU A 8 -2.46 -5.46 -0.22
C LEU A 8 -1.12 -5.97 -0.76
N ARG A 9 -0.99 -6.18 -2.07
CA ARG A 9 0.28 -6.58 -2.69
C ARG A 9 1.37 -5.53 -2.53
N MET A 10 1.02 -4.25 -2.66
CA MET A 10 1.97 -3.14 -2.39
C MET A 10 2.37 -3.10 -0.92
N ALA A 11 1.47 -3.45 -0.01
CA ALA A 11 1.79 -3.55 1.40
C ALA A 11 2.87 -4.62 1.62
N GLU A 12 2.62 -5.83 1.13
CA GLU A 12 3.54 -6.97 1.19
C GLU A 12 4.89 -6.63 0.57
N ALA A 13 4.91 -6.08 -0.64
CA ALA A 13 6.13 -5.68 -1.32
C ALA A 13 6.94 -4.65 -0.52
N THR A 14 6.28 -3.73 0.20
CA THR A 14 6.95 -2.70 1.01
C THR A 14 7.31 -3.13 2.44
N GLY A 15 7.00 -4.37 2.82
CA GLY A 15 7.17 -4.87 4.18
C GLY A 15 6.18 -4.28 5.17
N THR A 16 4.98 -3.91 4.71
CA THR A 16 3.86 -3.47 5.54
C THR A 16 2.70 -4.45 5.48
N ASP A 17 1.84 -4.45 6.49
CA ASP A 17 0.64 -5.27 6.52
C ASP A 17 -0.56 -4.41 6.91
N LEU A 18 -1.40 -4.08 5.92
CA LEU A 18 -2.60 -3.27 6.12
C LEU A 18 -3.63 -3.97 7.01
N THR A 19 -3.69 -5.31 6.95
CA THR A 19 -4.66 -6.09 7.74
C THR A 19 -4.28 -6.06 9.20
N THR A 20 -3.00 -6.29 9.50
CA THR A 20 -2.47 -6.20 10.87
C THR A 20 -2.52 -4.76 11.38
N ALA A 21 -2.10 -3.77 10.58
CA ALA A 21 -2.22 -2.37 10.96
C ALA A 21 -3.67 -1.95 11.26
N HIS A 22 -4.65 -2.46 10.50
CA HIS A 22 -6.06 -2.21 10.76
C HIS A 22 -6.53 -2.87 12.07
N ARG A 23 -6.15 -4.14 12.28
CA ARG A 23 -6.49 -4.88 13.50
C ARG A 23 -5.90 -4.23 14.76
N ASP A 24 -4.69 -3.70 14.66
CA ASP A 24 -3.99 -3.04 15.77
C ASP A 24 -4.49 -1.60 16.01
N GLY A 25 -5.44 -1.11 15.21
CA GLY A 25 -5.95 0.26 15.29
C GLY A 25 -4.99 1.33 14.74
N ARG A 26 -3.87 0.93 14.14
CA ARG A 26 -2.86 1.80 13.51
C ARG A 26 -3.29 2.31 12.14
N LEU A 27 -4.22 1.62 11.50
CA LEU A 27 -4.88 2.04 10.27
C LEU A 27 -6.40 2.05 10.49
N SER A 28 -7.02 3.22 10.53
CA SER A 28 -8.47 3.29 10.65
C SER A 28 -9.15 2.75 9.40
N GLN A 29 -10.40 2.28 9.53
CA GLN A 29 -11.19 1.85 8.38
C GLN A 29 -11.36 2.98 7.35
N GLN A 30 -11.50 4.22 7.83
CA GLN A 30 -11.61 5.40 6.97
C GLN A 30 -10.31 5.64 6.20
N ASP A 31 -9.16 5.62 6.89
CA ASP A 31 -7.87 5.82 6.23
C ASP A 31 -7.60 4.75 5.17
N TRP A 32 -7.98 3.50 5.46
CA TRP A 32 -7.86 2.43 4.49
C TRP A 32 -8.78 2.66 3.28
N ALA A 33 -10.04 3.04 3.49
CA ALA A 33 -10.96 3.37 2.40
C ALA A 33 -10.41 4.53 1.54
N GLU A 34 -9.84 5.56 2.16
CA GLU A 34 -9.19 6.66 1.46
C GLU A 34 -7.96 6.20 0.66
N MET A 35 -7.13 5.30 1.19
CA MET A 35 -6.02 4.71 0.43
C MET A 35 -6.51 4.01 -0.83
N ILE A 36 -7.59 3.24 -0.74
CA ILE A 36 -8.17 2.57 -1.89
C ILE A 36 -8.74 3.61 -2.88
N GLN A 37 -9.39 4.65 -2.39
CA GLN A 37 -9.96 5.70 -3.25
C GLN A 37 -8.88 6.48 -4.02
N LEU A 38 -7.76 6.83 -3.36
CA LEU A 38 -6.61 7.44 -4.03
C LEU A 38 -6.00 6.49 -5.07
N CYS A 39 -5.91 5.20 -4.75
CA CYS A 39 -5.43 4.19 -5.68
C CYS A 39 -6.32 4.05 -6.92
N ARG A 40 -7.65 4.21 -6.77
CA ARG A 40 -8.61 4.19 -7.88
C ARG A 40 -8.47 5.36 -8.83
N GLY A 41 -8.10 6.53 -8.32
CA GLY A 41 -7.86 7.74 -9.13
C GLY A 41 -6.42 7.86 -9.66
N CYS A 42 -5.55 6.90 -9.37
CA CYS A 42 -4.15 6.96 -9.74
C CYS A 42 -3.95 6.71 -11.24
N GLU A 43 -3.33 7.65 -11.95
CA GLU A 43 -3.01 7.52 -13.38
C GLU A 43 -2.02 6.37 -13.66
N TRP A 44 -1.18 6.04 -12.67
CA TRP A 44 -0.20 4.95 -12.76
C TRP A 44 -0.79 3.56 -12.43
N ALA A 45 -2.08 3.46 -12.09
CA ALA A 45 -2.69 2.21 -11.65
C ALA A 45 -2.58 1.06 -12.68
N ASN A 46 -2.47 1.38 -13.99
CA ASN A 46 -2.31 0.38 -15.04
C ASN A 46 -0.93 -0.30 -15.03
N ALA A 47 0.13 0.42 -14.63
CA ALA A 47 1.50 -0.12 -14.55
C ALA A 47 1.83 -0.69 -13.16
N CYS A 48 0.96 -0.45 -12.17
CA CYS A 48 1.13 -0.95 -10.81
C CYS A 48 1.25 -2.49 -10.71
N PRO A 49 0.41 -3.30 -11.40
CA PRO A 49 0.53 -4.75 -11.35
C PRO A 49 1.87 -5.25 -11.89
N ASP A 50 2.38 -4.64 -12.97
CA ASP A 50 3.63 -5.03 -13.62
C ASP A 50 4.81 -4.72 -12.70
N TRP A 51 4.84 -3.51 -12.13
CA TRP A 51 5.84 -3.16 -11.12
C TRP A 51 5.82 -4.10 -9.92
N LEU A 52 4.64 -4.49 -9.43
CA LEU A 52 4.49 -5.45 -8.33
C LEU A 52 4.89 -6.88 -8.70
N ASN A 53 4.91 -7.23 -9.98
CA ASN A 53 5.42 -8.53 -10.44
C ASN A 53 6.94 -8.51 -10.56
N GLU A 54 7.53 -7.38 -10.90
CA GLU A 54 8.99 -7.19 -10.99
C GLU A 54 9.64 -6.94 -9.62
N ASN A 55 8.88 -6.40 -8.65
CA ASN A 55 9.37 -6.01 -7.34
C ASN A 55 8.61 -6.76 -6.25
N GLU A 56 8.99 -8.02 -6.03
CA GLU A 56 8.44 -8.85 -4.95
C GLU A 56 8.75 -8.24 -3.57
N THR A 57 9.91 -7.59 -3.43
CA THR A 57 10.30 -6.81 -2.25
C THR A 57 10.87 -5.47 -2.68
N ALA A 58 10.45 -4.41 -1.99
CA ALA A 58 10.87 -3.04 -2.22
C ALA A 58 10.96 -2.33 -0.88
N GLU A 59 11.97 -1.48 -0.72
CA GLU A 59 12.10 -0.74 0.53
C GLU A 59 10.94 0.25 0.72
N GLN A 60 10.47 0.84 -0.38
CA GLN A 60 9.46 1.89 -0.41
C GLN A 60 8.58 1.73 -1.66
N ALA A 61 7.32 2.18 -1.56
CA ALA A 61 6.45 2.24 -2.73
C ALA A 61 7.05 3.22 -3.78
N PRO A 62 6.74 3.03 -5.07
CA PRO A 62 7.29 3.87 -6.13
C PRO A 62 6.83 5.32 -5.95
N CYS A 63 7.64 6.28 -6.40
CA CYS A 63 7.35 7.71 -6.29
C CYS A 63 6.03 8.12 -6.96
N THR A 64 5.55 7.34 -7.92
CA THR A 64 4.28 7.50 -8.62
C THR A 64 3.07 6.98 -7.84
N CYS A 65 3.27 6.21 -6.76
CA CYS A 65 2.18 5.71 -5.93
C CYS A 65 1.69 6.81 -4.96
N PRO A 66 0.42 7.23 -5.03
CA PRO A 66 -0.11 8.29 -4.16
C PRO A 66 -0.14 7.89 -2.68
N ASN A 67 -0.14 6.58 -2.38
CA ASN A 67 -0.11 6.05 -1.02
C ASN A 67 1.32 5.85 -0.47
N ARG A 68 2.37 6.25 -1.20
CA ARG A 68 3.76 6.00 -0.82
C ARG A 68 4.08 6.41 0.61
N HIS A 69 3.69 7.61 1.01
CA HIS A 69 3.93 8.12 2.37
C HIS A 69 3.15 7.33 3.43
N ARG A 70 1.95 6.86 3.11
CA ARG A 70 1.14 6.04 4.03
C ARG A 70 1.77 4.68 4.27
N TYR A 71 2.29 4.02 3.23
CA TYR A 71 3.06 2.78 3.40
C TYR A 71 4.32 3.01 4.23
N ALA A 72 5.09 4.06 3.94
CA ALA A 72 6.27 4.39 4.73
C ALA A 72 5.94 4.62 6.23
N ALA A 73 4.85 5.33 6.53
CA ALA A 73 4.40 5.57 7.89
C ALA A 73 4.04 4.25 8.61
N LEU A 74 3.29 3.35 7.95
CA LEU A 74 2.90 2.06 8.55
C LEU A 74 4.09 1.13 8.77
N LYS A 75 5.15 1.25 7.95
CA LYS A 75 6.38 0.46 8.10
C LYS A 75 7.14 0.79 9.37
N VAL A 76 7.22 2.08 9.73
CA VAL A 76 7.93 2.54 10.94
C VAL A 76 7.28 1.99 12.21
N VAL A 77 5.96 1.82 12.22
CA VAL A 77 5.21 1.32 13.38
C VAL A 77 5.18 -0.22 13.43
N ASN A 78 5.81 -0.94 12.48
CA ASN A 78 5.88 -2.41 12.47
C ASN A 78 7.20 -2.96 13.04
N HIS A 79 8.13 -2.08 13.45
CA HIS A 79 9.47 -2.47 13.90
C HIS A 79 9.66 -2.10 15.38
N GLU A 80 8.91 -2.79 16.24
CA GLU A 80 9.06 -2.79 17.71
C GLU A 80 9.23 -4.22 18.23
#